data_AF-A0A2G1BSS4-F1
#
_entry.id   AF-A0A2G1BSS4-F1
#
_cell.length_a   1.000
_cell.length_b   1.000
_cell.length_c   1.000
_cell.angle_alpha   90.00
_cell.angle_beta   90.00
_cell.angle_gamma   90.00
#
_symmetry.space_group_name_H-M   'P 1'
#
loop_
_entity.id
_entity.type
_entity.pdbx_description
1 polymer ?
#
loop_
_entity_poly.entity_id
_entity_poly.type
_entity_poly.pdbx_seq_one_letter_code
_entity_poly.pdbx_strand_id
1 'polypeptide(L)'
;MKKGYIIALLLIIVIQNGFTQGYTVIRETKKIVDSRDIYLNGGMRSQFGGKSRTYIKFDLPENTVQWYYSFTTTKGQSGTKNLNLAVQFATMLTSSGYLTSKTVSAIKVPEGVASADFYLINRNNLQPFLNKTEFKHYPEGMAENTKQAVVKVDDIKTGSWYLGIKNPSSMNGIKLNIEIVAITETLKKNKKSDTQHKAELYGNLGWSQFKKGDYEKCIEYCERANKEFKLGWVLANKGLVQLMMNKESEAFETYINAITLIKKQPNSQYILNEMIKDIDNAQKTKPNLNGANEIKQVILTILTQQ
;
A
#
# COMPACT_ATOMS: atom_id res chain seq x y z
N MET A 1 32.20 -2.78 -58.68
CA MET A 1 30.84 -2.94 -58.11
C MET A 1 30.95 -3.42 -56.67
N LYS A 2 30.96 -2.50 -55.69
CA LYS A 2 30.98 -2.83 -54.25
C LYS A 2 29.53 -2.88 -53.77
N LYS A 3 29.05 -4.06 -53.37
CA LYS A 3 27.75 -4.22 -52.71
C LYS A 3 27.83 -3.60 -51.32
N GLY A 4 27.21 -2.44 -51.14
CA GLY A 4 26.99 -1.85 -49.82
C GLY A 4 25.92 -2.65 -49.09
N TYR A 5 26.27 -3.24 -47.96
CA TYR A 5 25.29 -3.79 -47.03
C TYR A 5 24.63 -2.62 -46.29
N ILE A 6 23.45 -2.21 -46.75
CA ILE A 6 22.53 -1.36 -46.00
C ILE A 6 21.99 -2.24 -44.87
N ILE A 7 22.57 -2.10 -43.67
CA ILE A 7 21.98 -2.67 -42.46
C ILE A 7 20.73 -1.84 -42.17
N ALA A 8 19.57 -2.44 -42.41
CA ALA A 8 18.28 -1.89 -42.03
C ALA A 8 18.27 -1.64 -40.52
N LEU A 9 18.13 -0.37 -40.14
CA LEU A 9 18.02 0.07 -38.77
C LEU A 9 16.64 -0.36 -38.24
N LEU A 10 16.56 -1.58 -37.68
CA LEU A 10 15.39 -2.03 -36.94
C LEU A 10 15.23 -1.13 -35.71
N LEU A 11 14.23 -0.25 -35.79
CA LEU A 11 13.78 0.64 -34.73
C LEU A 11 13.12 -0.22 -33.64
N ILE A 12 13.91 -0.97 -32.88
CA ILE A 12 13.45 -1.62 -31.65
C ILE A 12 13.30 -0.49 -30.64
N ILE A 13 12.10 0.06 -30.57
CA ILE A 13 11.58 0.77 -29.40
C ILE A 13 11.55 -0.28 -28.28
N VAL A 14 12.71 -0.51 -27.65
CA VAL A 14 12.76 -1.24 -26.40
C VAL A 14 11.96 -0.40 -25.42
N ILE A 15 10.87 -1.00 -24.95
CA ILE A 15 9.91 -0.47 -24.00
C ILE A 15 10.66 0.07 -22.77
N GLN A 16 10.93 1.39 -22.74
CA GLN A 16 11.60 2.06 -21.62
C GLN A 16 10.65 2.34 -20.43
N ASN A 17 9.44 1.78 -20.42
CA ASN A 17 8.42 2.13 -19.43
C ASN A 17 8.56 1.41 -18.08
N GLY A 18 9.55 0.54 -17.89
CA GLY A 18 9.64 -0.32 -16.70
C GLY A 18 10.53 0.15 -15.56
N PHE A 19 11.42 1.12 -15.78
CA PHE A 19 12.50 1.36 -14.82
C PHE A 19 12.05 2.34 -13.73
N THR A 20 11.95 1.80 -12.51
CA THR A 20 11.67 2.47 -11.22
C THR A 20 10.27 3.05 -11.01
N GLN A 21 9.22 2.26 -11.27
CA GLN A 21 7.89 2.61 -10.74
C GLN A 21 7.76 2.06 -9.31
N GLY A 22 8.29 2.80 -8.34
CA GLY A 22 8.01 2.52 -6.93
C GLY A 22 6.53 2.78 -6.64
N TYR A 23 5.92 1.92 -5.83
CA TYR A 23 4.59 2.15 -5.26
C TYR A 23 4.75 2.45 -3.78
N THR A 24 3.89 3.30 -3.24
CA THR A 24 3.70 3.48 -1.80
C THR A 24 2.37 2.88 -1.41
N VAL A 25 2.36 2.12 -0.32
CA VAL A 25 1.12 1.70 0.33
C VAL A 25 0.57 2.91 1.06
N ILE A 26 -0.64 3.33 0.70
CA ILE A 26 -1.36 4.40 1.39
C ILE A 26 -2.51 3.77 2.17
N ARG A 27 -2.52 4.04 3.48
CA ARG A 27 -3.63 3.70 4.37
C ARG A 27 -4.48 4.93 4.60
N GLU A 28 -5.78 4.78 4.38
CA GLU A 28 -6.76 5.85 4.59
C GLU A 28 -7.92 5.37 5.45
N THR A 29 -8.47 6.31 6.20
CA THR A 29 -9.70 6.09 6.96
C THR A 29 -10.91 6.42 6.11
N LYS A 30 -11.84 5.48 5.94
CA LYS A 30 -13.13 5.68 5.27
C LYS A 30 -14.28 5.55 6.26
N LYS A 31 -15.07 6.61 6.41
CA LYS A 31 -16.34 6.54 7.15
C LYS A 31 -17.33 5.69 6.37
N ILE A 32 -17.84 4.64 6.99
CA ILE A 32 -18.88 3.78 6.42
C ILE A 32 -20.25 4.21 6.94
N VAL A 33 -20.33 4.50 8.24
CA VAL A 33 -21.54 5.00 8.89
C VAL A 33 -21.15 6.17 9.77
N ASP A 34 -21.69 7.34 9.46
CA ASP A 34 -21.53 8.53 10.28
C ASP A 34 -22.12 8.34 11.68
N SER A 35 -21.54 9.07 12.64
CA SER A 35 -22.04 9.11 14.01
C SER A 35 -23.53 9.44 14.02
N ARG A 36 -24.34 8.53 14.56
CA ARG A 36 -25.79 8.71 14.67
C ARG A 36 -26.34 8.05 15.91
N ASP A 37 -27.46 8.59 16.36
CA ASP A 37 -28.17 8.10 17.53
C ASP A 37 -29.23 7.05 17.15
N ILE A 38 -29.35 6.01 17.97
CA ILE A 38 -30.39 4.98 17.86
C ILE A 38 -31.03 4.80 19.24
N TYR A 39 -32.35 4.79 19.29
CA TYR A 39 -33.10 4.48 20.50
C TYR A 39 -33.68 3.06 20.43
N LEU A 40 -33.55 2.30 21.51
CA LEU A 40 -34.10 0.96 21.66
C LEU A 40 -34.92 0.87 22.95
N ASN A 41 -36.12 0.30 22.84
CA ASN A 41 -36.98 0.04 24.00
C ASN A 41 -36.45 -1.11 24.86
N GLY A 42 -36.87 -1.16 26.12
CA GLY A 42 -36.71 -2.35 26.96
C GLY A 42 -37.58 -3.52 26.46
N GLY A 43 -37.21 -4.73 26.83
CA GLY A 43 -37.85 -5.99 26.40
C GLY A 43 -39.36 -6.03 26.62
N MET A 44 -39.87 -5.60 27.77
CA MET A 44 -41.31 -5.63 28.10
C MET A 44 -42.12 -4.71 27.19
N ARG A 45 -41.60 -3.51 26.87
CA ARG A 45 -42.24 -2.58 25.92
C ARG A 45 -42.16 -3.07 24.48
N SER A 46 -41.24 -3.99 24.16
CA SER A 46 -41.18 -4.58 22.82
C SER A 46 -42.32 -5.55 22.51
N GLN A 47 -43.03 -6.04 23.53
CA GLN A 47 -44.23 -6.86 23.36
C GLN A 47 -45.47 -6.02 23.00
N PHE A 48 -45.39 -4.69 23.15
CA PHE A 48 -46.46 -3.73 22.86
C PHE A 48 -46.09 -2.76 21.73
N GLY A 49 -45.37 -3.25 20.72
CA GLY A 49 -44.97 -2.49 19.52
C GLY A 49 -43.64 -1.72 19.62
N GLY A 50 -42.96 -1.76 20.77
CA GLY A 50 -41.61 -1.20 20.92
C GLY A 50 -40.52 -2.03 20.21
N LYS A 51 -39.40 -1.39 19.85
CA LYS A 51 -38.29 -2.04 19.15
C LYS A 51 -37.09 -2.22 20.08
N SER A 52 -36.83 -3.45 20.55
CA SER A 52 -35.65 -3.77 21.38
C SER A 52 -34.45 -4.31 20.60
N ARG A 53 -34.65 -4.63 19.30
CA ARG A 53 -33.59 -5.03 18.37
C ARG A 53 -33.67 -4.23 17.08
N THR A 54 -32.55 -3.75 16.58
CA THR A 54 -32.44 -3.10 15.26
C THR A 54 -31.13 -3.52 14.59
N TYR A 55 -30.87 -3.02 13.39
CA TYR A 55 -29.62 -3.27 12.71
C TYR A 55 -29.12 -2.03 11.97
N ILE A 56 -27.84 -2.06 11.62
CA ILE A 56 -27.22 -1.16 10.66
C ILE A 56 -26.69 -2.01 9.51
N LYS A 57 -27.22 -1.79 8.30
CA LYS A 57 -26.59 -2.32 7.08
C LYS A 57 -25.40 -1.43 6.73
N PHE A 58 -24.29 -2.03 6.34
CA PHE A 58 -23.15 -1.33 5.81
C PHE A 58 -22.42 -2.19 4.76
N ASP A 59 -21.73 -1.52 3.84
CA ASP A 59 -20.96 -2.16 2.78
C ASP A 59 -19.48 -1.81 2.98
N LEU A 60 -18.62 -2.83 2.98
CA LEU A 60 -17.19 -2.62 3.16
C LEU A 60 -16.57 -2.05 1.86
N PRO A 61 -15.83 -0.93 1.93
CA PRO A 61 -15.14 -0.38 0.77
C PRO A 61 -14.12 -1.36 0.19
N GLU A 62 -13.83 -1.21 -1.10
CA GLU A 62 -12.72 -1.93 -1.73
C GLU A 62 -11.39 -1.68 -0.98
N ASN A 63 -10.56 -2.72 -0.95
CA ASN A 63 -9.26 -2.73 -0.30
C ASN A 63 -9.30 -2.46 1.21
N THR A 64 -10.41 -2.74 1.88
CA THR A 64 -10.45 -2.72 3.35
C THR A 64 -9.47 -3.74 3.90
N VAL A 65 -8.63 -3.30 4.84
CA VAL A 65 -7.68 -4.18 5.54
C VAL A 65 -8.14 -4.54 6.95
N GLN A 66 -8.90 -3.64 7.56
CA GLN A 66 -9.59 -3.81 8.84
C GLN A 66 -10.64 -2.71 8.97
N TRP A 67 -11.63 -2.91 9.81
CA TRP A 67 -12.62 -1.90 10.13
C TRP A 67 -12.99 -1.96 11.61
N TYR A 68 -13.68 -0.92 12.04
CA TYR A 68 -14.05 -0.71 13.42
C TYR A 68 -15.47 -0.20 13.50
N TYR A 69 -16.16 -0.59 14.56
CA TYR A 69 -17.29 0.18 15.04
C TYR A 69 -17.01 0.65 16.46
N SER A 70 -17.51 1.83 16.79
CA SER A 70 -17.51 2.31 18.16
C SER A 70 -18.88 2.76 18.58
N PHE A 71 -19.18 2.61 19.87
CA PHE A 71 -20.45 3.06 20.41
C PHE A 71 -20.32 3.54 21.86
N THR A 72 -21.28 4.34 22.27
CA THR A 72 -21.52 4.75 23.66
C THR A 72 -23.02 4.85 23.92
N THR A 73 -23.43 4.72 25.18
CA THR A 73 -24.84 4.59 25.58
C THR A 73 -25.24 5.60 26.66
N THR A 74 -26.48 6.10 26.56
CA THR A 74 -27.14 6.87 27.60
C THR A 74 -28.49 6.24 27.99
N LYS A 75 -28.95 6.55 29.21
CA LYS A 75 -30.30 6.17 29.66
C LYS A 75 -31.33 7.13 29.07
N GLY A 76 -32.48 6.59 28.66
CA GLY A 76 -33.57 7.42 28.13
C GLY A 76 -33.26 8.01 26.75
N GLN A 77 -33.83 9.18 26.43
CA GLN A 77 -33.67 9.82 25.11
C GLN A 77 -32.62 10.95 25.10
N SER A 78 -32.00 11.24 26.24
CA SER A 78 -31.04 12.33 26.40
C SER A 78 -29.72 12.07 25.68
N GLY A 79 -29.16 13.12 25.07
CA GLY A 79 -28.10 13.08 24.06
C GLY A 79 -26.78 12.42 24.46
N THR A 80 -26.04 12.02 23.42
CA THR A 80 -24.75 11.34 23.42
C THR A 80 -23.70 12.26 22.80
N LYS A 81 -22.44 12.20 23.28
CA LYS A 81 -21.31 12.93 22.65
C LYS A 81 -20.89 12.22 21.36
N ASN A 82 -20.41 12.98 20.38
CA ASN A 82 -19.88 12.44 19.11
C ASN A 82 -18.63 11.59 19.36
N LEU A 83 -18.53 10.46 18.66
CA LEU A 83 -17.44 9.48 18.77
C LEU A 83 -16.15 9.94 18.05
N ASN A 84 -16.29 10.67 16.93
CA ASN A 84 -15.17 11.14 16.11
C ASN A 84 -14.13 10.06 15.77
N LEU A 85 -14.56 8.81 15.59
CA LEU A 85 -13.67 7.65 15.41
C LEU A 85 -12.81 7.82 14.17
N ALA A 86 -13.39 8.26 13.05
CA ALA A 86 -12.64 8.44 11.81
C ALA A 86 -11.52 9.48 11.95
N VAL A 87 -11.77 10.57 12.69
CA VAL A 87 -10.76 11.61 12.94
C VAL A 87 -9.63 11.07 13.81
N GLN A 88 -9.94 10.30 14.85
CA GLN A 88 -8.94 9.67 15.71
C GLN A 88 -8.05 8.68 14.93
N PHE A 89 -8.62 7.88 14.03
CA PHE A 89 -7.82 6.99 13.18
C PHE A 89 -6.99 7.74 12.14
N ALA A 90 -7.55 8.79 11.52
CA ALA A 90 -6.81 9.60 10.55
C ALA A 90 -5.57 10.23 11.19
N THR A 91 -5.68 10.80 12.40
CA THR A 91 -4.54 11.41 13.10
C THR A 91 -3.47 10.37 13.49
N MET A 92 -3.89 9.16 13.90
CA MET A 92 -2.97 8.06 14.20
C MET A 92 -2.23 7.56 12.97
N LEU A 93 -2.92 7.41 11.83
CA LEU A 93 -2.29 7.02 10.57
C LEU A 93 -1.29 8.07 10.08
N THR A 94 -1.61 9.36 10.20
CA THR A 94 -0.68 10.43 9.79
C THR A 94 0.56 10.51 10.68
N SER A 95 0.48 10.12 11.95
CA SER A 95 1.60 10.22 12.89
C SER A 95 2.51 8.99 12.90
N SER A 96 1.97 7.79 12.66
CA SER A 96 2.70 6.53 12.82
C SER A 96 2.75 5.65 11.57
N GLY A 97 1.96 5.94 10.54
CA GLY A 97 1.83 5.12 9.33
C GLY A 97 1.06 3.81 9.51
N TYR A 98 0.95 3.28 10.73
CA TYR A 98 0.33 1.99 11.02
C TYR A 98 -0.46 2.03 12.33
N LEU A 99 -1.60 1.32 12.36
CA LEU A 99 -2.37 1.12 13.58
C LEU A 99 -1.87 -0.14 14.29
N THR A 100 -1.23 0.06 15.44
CA THR A 100 -0.83 -1.00 16.38
C THR A 100 -1.90 -1.18 17.47
N SER A 101 -1.88 -2.32 18.18
CA SER A 101 -2.77 -2.55 19.33
C SER A 101 -2.68 -1.43 20.37
N LYS A 102 -1.46 -0.94 20.65
CA LYS A 102 -1.20 0.17 21.57
C LYS A 102 -1.83 1.49 21.11
N THR A 103 -1.80 1.79 19.81
CA THR A 103 -2.46 2.99 19.27
C THR A 103 -3.98 2.87 19.30
N VAL A 104 -4.54 1.69 19.03
CA VAL A 104 -5.99 1.46 19.09
C VAL A 104 -6.52 1.57 20.53
N SER A 105 -5.76 1.11 21.53
CA SER A 105 -6.14 1.27 22.95
C SER A 105 -6.19 2.72 23.42
N ALA A 106 -5.58 3.66 22.70
CA ALA A 106 -5.61 5.08 23.04
C ALA A 106 -6.86 5.80 22.52
N ILE A 107 -7.70 5.13 21.72
CA ILE A 107 -8.94 5.69 21.20
C ILE A 107 -9.90 5.96 22.35
N LYS A 108 -10.39 7.20 22.41
CA LYS A 108 -11.32 7.62 23.45
C LYS A 108 -12.73 7.62 22.90
N VAL A 109 -13.61 6.89 23.58
CA VAL A 109 -15.06 6.96 23.40
C VAL A 109 -15.71 7.50 24.68
N PRO A 110 -16.81 8.26 24.58
CA PRO A 110 -17.52 8.73 25.76
C PRO A 110 -17.96 7.57 26.65
N GLU A 111 -17.91 7.76 27.98
CA GLU A 111 -18.35 6.74 28.93
C GLU A 111 -19.85 6.46 28.75
N GLY A 112 -20.19 5.18 28.59
CA GLY A 112 -21.56 4.73 28.49
C GLY A 112 -22.12 4.35 29.85
N VAL A 113 -23.45 4.45 30.00
CA VAL A 113 -24.14 4.21 31.29
C VAL A 113 -25.17 3.08 31.25
N ALA A 114 -25.43 2.47 30.08
CA ALA A 114 -26.37 1.36 29.91
C ALA A 114 -25.82 0.27 28.99
N SER A 115 -26.11 -1.00 29.26
CA SER A 115 -25.59 -2.09 28.42
C SER A 115 -26.30 -2.18 27.08
N ALA A 116 -25.56 -2.53 26.03
CA ALA A 116 -26.06 -2.92 24.73
C ALA A 116 -25.31 -4.16 24.22
N ASP A 117 -25.99 -4.95 23.39
CA ASP A 117 -25.40 -6.09 22.70
C ASP A 117 -25.30 -5.81 21.20
N PHE A 118 -24.17 -6.17 20.60
CA PHE A 118 -23.85 -6.02 19.19
C PHE A 118 -23.46 -7.38 18.60
N TYR A 119 -24.02 -7.69 17.43
CA TYR A 119 -23.74 -8.93 16.71
C TYR A 119 -23.49 -8.61 15.24
N LEU A 120 -22.32 -8.98 14.73
CA LEU A 120 -22.06 -8.97 13.29
C LEU A 120 -22.74 -10.17 12.64
N ILE A 121 -23.64 -9.92 11.69
CA ILE A 121 -24.46 -10.95 11.03
C ILE A 121 -24.52 -10.74 9.52
N ASN A 122 -24.69 -11.82 8.78
CA ASN A 122 -24.93 -11.77 7.34
C ASN A 122 -26.43 -11.60 7.02
N ARG A 123 -26.77 -11.47 5.74
CA ARG A 123 -28.15 -11.30 5.28
C ARG A 123 -29.10 -12.41 5.77
N ASN A 124 -28.65 -13.66 5.76
CA ASN A 124 -29.49 -14.81 6.10
C ASN A 124 -29.86 -14.86 7.58
N ASN A 125 -29.00 -14.33 8.45
CA ASN A 125 -29.23 -14.29 9.90
C ASN A 125 -29.91 -13.01 10.40
N LEU A 126 -30.15 -12.03 9.51
CA LEU A 126 -30.79 -10.78 9.88
C LEU A 126 -32.23 -10.97 10.38
N GLN A 127 -33.06 -11.69 9.62
CA GLN A 127 -34.46 -11.91 10.01
C GLN A 127 -34.57 -12.76 11.28
N PRO A 128 -33.83 -13.88 11.42
CA PRO A 128 -33.78 -14.61 12.68
C PRO A 128 -33.40 -13.75 13.89
N PHE A 129 -32.40 -12.87 13.73
CA PHE A 129 -32.02 -11.92 14.77
C PHE A 129 -33.17 -10.96 15.14
N LEU A 130 -33.85 -10.38 14.15
CA LEU A 130 -34.96 -9.44 14.40
C LEU A 130 -36.19 -10.13 15.02
N ASN A 131 -36.47 -11.36 14.59
CA ASN A 131 -37.59 -12.17 15.06
C ASN A 131 -37.32 -12.85 16.41
N LYS A 132 -36.13 -12.64 16.99
CA LYS A 132 -35.73 -13.23 18.27
C LYS A 132 -35.69 -14.77 18.24
N THR A 133 -35.42 -15.37 17.09
CA THR A 133 -35.17 -16.81 16.94
C THR A 133 -33.66 -17.08 16.96
N GLU A 134 -33.27 -18.35 16.88
CA GLU A 134 -31.88 -18.75 16.79
C GLU A 134 -31.21 -18.17 15.53
N PHE A 135 -30.00 -17.63 15.67
CA PHE A 135 -29.23 -17.01 14.60
C PHE A 135 -27.73 -17.21 14.82
N LYS A 136 -26.97 -17.22 13.72
CA LYS A 136 -25.50 -17.24 13.74
C LYS A 136 -24.94 -15.83 13.61
N HIS A 137 -23.81 -15.60 14.25
CA HIS A 137 -23.07 -14.34 14.22
C HIS A 137 -21.57 -14.60 14.13
N TYR A 138 -20.80 -13.55 13.81
CA TYR A 138 -19.35 -13.59 13.73
C TYR A 138 -18.77 -13.05 15.04
N PRO A 139 -18.04 -13.88 15.83
CA PRO A 139 -17.56 -13.49 17.15
C PRO A 139 -16.64 -12.26 17.15
N GLU A 140 -15.88 -12.04 16.08
CA GLU A 140 -14.94 -10.92 15.97
C GLU A 140 -15.66 -9.55 16.06
N GLY A 141 -16.87 -9.43 15.50
CA GLY A 141 -17.66 -8.20 15.51
C GLY A 141 -18.69 -8.13 16.64
N MET A 142 -18.46 -8.86 17.73
CA MET A 142 -19.41 -9.01 18.84
C MET A 142 -19.02 -8.14 20.03
N ALA A 143 -20.01 -7.54 20.69
CA ALA A 143 -19.84 -6.93 22.01
C ALA A 143 -21.12 -7.12 22.82
N GLU A 144 -21.07 -7.85 23.92
CA GLU A 144 -22.23 -8.13 24.77
C GLU A 144 -22.16 -7.43 26.11
N ASN A 145 -23.33 -7.08 26.65
CA ASN A 145 -23.52 -6.45 27.94
C ASN A 145 -22.54 -5.28 28.20
N THR A 146 -22.25 -4.52 27.14
CA THR A 146 -21.17 -3.52 27.14
C THR A 146 -21.78 -2.13 27.01
N LYS A 147 -21.23 -1.15 27.73
CA LYS A 147 -21.76 0.21 27.78
C LYS A 147 -21.16 1.15 26.72
N GLN A 148 -19.90 0.91 26.38
CA GLN A 148 -19.16 1.59 25.31
C GLN A 148 -18.04 0.68 24.84
N ALA A 149 -17.66 0.75 23.57
CA ALA A 149 -16.52 0.00 23.04
C ALA A 149 -15.98 0.63 21.76
N VAL A 150 -14.76 0.24 21.43
CA VAL A 150 -14.21 0.27 20.07
C VAL A 150 -13.90 -1.18 19.71
N VAL A 151 -14.59 -1.73 18.73
CA VAL A 151 -14.44 -3.12 18.31
C VAL A 151 -13.73 -3.16 16.98
N LYS A 152 -12.69 -3.99 16.87
CA LYS A 152 -11.90 -4.21 15.67
C LYS A 152 -12.38 -5.47 14.97
N VAL A 153 -12.46 -5.42 13.64
CA VAL A 153 -12.71 -6.57 12.78
C VAL A 153 -11.70 -6.53 11.63
N ASP A 154 -10.83 -7.54 11.54
CA ASP A 154 -9.81 -7.68 10.52
C ASP A 154 -9.77 -9.04 9.82
N ASP A 155 -10.66 -9.99 10.13
CA ASP A 155 -10.85 -11.19 9.29
C ASP A 155 -11.87 -10.96 8.17
N ILE A 156 -12.82 -10.03 8.37
CA ILE A 156 -13.89 -9.72 7.41
C ILE A 156 -13.62 -8.39 6.71
N LYS A 157 -13.26 -8.45 5.42
CA LYS A 157 -12.73 -7.30 4.66
C LYS A 157 -13.56 -6.88 3.44
N THR A 158 -14.57 -7.64 3.05
CA THR A 158 -15.36 -7.36 1.85
C THR A 158 -16.84 -7.68 2.05
N GLY A 159 -17.67 -7.13 1.17
CA GLY A 159 -19.09 -7.45 1.09
C GLY A 159 -19.99 -6.60 1.98
N SER A 160 -21.27 -6.99 1.98
CA SER A 160 -22.35 -6.32 2.72
C SER A 160 -22.66 -7.03 4.03
N TRP A 161 -22.70 -6.27 5.11
CA TRP A 161 -22.86 -6.78 6.46
C TRP A 161 -23.94 -6.04 7.24
N TYR A 162 -24.37 -6.67 8.32
CA TYR A 162 -25.37 -6.14 9.23
C TYR A 162 -24.81 -6.17 10.64
N LEU A 163 -24.79 -5.02 11.30
CA LEU A 163 -24.51 -4.94 12.72
C LEU A 163 -25.85 -4.95 13.45
N GLY A 164 -26.23 -6.11 13.99
CA GLY A 164 -27.40 -6.29 14.84
C GLY A 164 -27.16 -5.66 16.20
N ILE A 165 -28.13 -4.91 16.70
CA ILE A 165 -28.06 -4.16 17.95
C ILE A 165 -29.25 -4.54 18.81
N LYS A 166 -29.01 -4.92 20.06
CA LYS A 166 -30.02 -5.37 21.01
C LYS A 166 -29.87 -4.60 22.31
N ASN A 167 -31.00 -4.19 22.87
CA ASN A 167 -31.08 -3.76 24.26
C ASN A 167 -31.34 -4.99 25.15
N PRO A 168 -30.39 -5.40 26.01
CA PRO A 168 -30.58 -6.54 26.91
C PRO A 168 -31.52 -6.22 28.09
N SER A 169 -31.84 -4.95 28.37
CA SER A 169 -32.70 -4.59 29.50
C SER A 169 -34.17 -4.94 29.24
N SER A 170 -34.81 -5.61 30.21
CA SER A 170 -36.25 -5.86 30.17
C SER A 170 -37.09 -4.59 30.37
N MET A 171 -36.59 -3.64 31.18
CA MET A 171 -37.37 -2.50 31.67
C MET A 171 -36.99 -1.17 31.03
N ASN A 172 -35.69 -0.91 30.86
CA ASN A 172 -35.19 0.41 30.51
C ASN A 172 -34.93 0.52 29.01
N GLY A 173 -35.35 1.63 28.42
CA GLY A 173 -34.89 2.00 27.08
C GLY A 173 -33.48 2.58 27.12
N ILE A 174 -32.75 2.41 26.02
CA ILE A 174 -31.40 2.93 25.85
C ILE A 174 -31.34 3.80 24.59
N LYS A 175 -30.51 4.83 24.64
CA LYS A 175 -30.06 5.55 23.46
C LYS A 175 -28.58 5.26 23.27
N LEU A 176 -28.16 4.99 22.03
CA LEU A 176 -26.78 4.71 21.69
C LEU A 176 -26.34 5.64 20.55
N ASN A 177 -25.11 6.12 20.61
CA ASN A 177 -24.43 6.72 19.48
C ASN A 177 -23.45 5.70 18.92
N ILE A 178 -23.40 5.57 17.60
CA ILE A 178 -22.56 4.59 16.91
C ILE A 178 -21.94 5.18 15.65
N GLU A 179 -20.70 4.77 15.35
CA GLU A 179 -19.96 5.09 14.14
C GLU A 179 -19.30 3.81 13.60
N ILE A 180 -19.20 3.66 12.27
CA ILE A 180 -18.48 2.55 11.61
C ILE A 180 -17.47 3.12 10.63
N VAL A 181 -16.23 2.64 10.72
CA VAL A 181 -15.08 3.17 9.98
C VAL A 181 -14.21 2.03 9.46
N ALA A 182 -13.83 2.08 8.19
CA ALA A 182 -12.85 1.18 7.59
C ALA A 182 -11.48 1.84 7.44
N ILE A 183 -10.44 1.02 7.48
CA ILE A 183 -9.10 1.38 7.03
C ILE A 183 -8.89 0.66 5.70
N THR A 184 -8.59 1.41 4.65
CA THR A 184 -8.33 0.87 3.31
C THR A 184 -6.88 1.06 2.90
N GLU A 185 -6.31 0.11 2.18
CA GLU A 185 -4.99 0.22 1.57
C GLU A 185 -5.08 0.40 0.06
N THR A 186 -4.34 1.36 -0.49
CA THR A 186 -4.17 1.46 -1.95
C THR A 186 -2.70 1.62 -2.30
N LEU A 187 -2.31 1.07 -3.45
CA LEU A 187 -1.00 1.29 -4.01
C LEU A 187 -1.02 2.59 -4.82
N LYS A 188 -0.40 3.64 -4.30
CA LYS A 188 -0.17 4.85 -5.07
C LYS A 188 1.16 4.75 -5.78
N LYS A 189 1.14 4.90 -7.09
CA LYS A 189 2.36 5.04 -7.88
C LYS A 189 3.12 6.26 -7.39
N ASN A 190 4.38 6.09 -7.02
CA ASN A 190 5.23 7.20 -6.63
C ASN A 190 5.38 8.12 -7.85
N LYS A 191 4.99 9.38 -7.68
CA LYS A 191 5.30 10.40 -8.68
C LYS A 191 6.82 10.58 -8.66
N LYS A 192 7.48 10.27 -9.78
CA LYS A 192 8.90 10.59 -9.95
C LYS A 192 9.06 12.10 -9.75
N SER A 193 10.09 12.52 -9.01
CA SER A 193 10.39 13.95 -8.91
C SER A 193 10.81 14.49 -10.28
N ASP A 194 10.66 15.79 -10.49
CA ASP A 194 11.11 16.43 -11.73
C ASP A 194 12.63 16.22 -11.94
N THR A 195 13.40 16.19 -10.85
CA THR A 195 14.85 15.88 -10.87
C THR A 195 15.12 14.45 -11.31
N GLN A 196 14.34 13.47 -10.86
CA GLN A 196 14.47 12.08 -11.28
C GLN A 196 14.08 11.91 -12.76
N HIS A 197 13.00 12.55 -13.20
CA HIS A 197 12.60 12.52 -14.61
C HIS A 197 13.66 13.14 -15.52
N LYS A 198 14.21 14.30 -15.13
CA LYS A 198 15.30 14.96 -15.85
C LYS A 198 16.57 14.09 -15.90
N ALA A 199 16.90 13.41 -14.82
CA ALA A 199 18.03 12.48 -14.79
C ALA A 199 17.84 11.30 -15.77
N GLU A 200 16.63 10.75 -15.86
CA GLU A 200 16.32 9.67 -16.81
C GLU A 200 16.45 10.14 -18.26
N LEU A 201 16.01 11.35 -18.59
CA LEU A 201 16.19 11.94 -19.91
C LEU A 201 17.68 12.05 -20.28
N TYR A 202 18.52 12.54 -19.36
CA TYR A 202 19.96 12.56 -19.58
C TYR A 202 20.55 11.14 -19.70
N GLY A 203 20.13 10.18 -18.87
CA GLY A 203 20.58 8.79 -18.98
C GLY A 203 20.26 8.18 -20.34
N ASN A 204 19.06 8.45 -20.86
CA ASN A 204 18.62 8.01 -22.18
C ASN A 204 19.42 8.66 -23.32
N LEU A 205 19.72 9.96 -23.20
CA LEU A 205 20.63 10.64 -24.12
C LEU A 205 22.03 10.02 -24.09
N GLY A 206 22.54 9.68 -22.91
CA GLY A 206 23.82 8.97 -22.75
C GLY A 206 23.82 7.64 -23.50
N TRP A 207 22.83 6.79 -23.26
CA TRP A 207 22.71 5.51 -23.97
C TRP A 207 22.58 5.66 -25.49
N SER A 208 21.91 6.72 -25.96
CA SER A 208 21.85 7.04 -27.39
C SER A 208 23.23 7.37 -27.98
N GLN A 209 24.10 8.08 -27.25
CA GLN A 209 25.47 8.34 -27.69
C GLN A 209 26.35 7.08 -27.66
N PHE A 210 26.19 6.23 -26.63
CA PHE A 210 26.87 4.93 -26.59
C PHE A 210 26.61 4.10 -27.86
N LYS A 211 25.34 4.01 -28.30
CA LYS A 211 24.97 3.30 -29.53
C LYS A 211 25.57 3.90 -30.80
N LYS A 212 25.95 5.18 -30.77
CA LYS A 212 26.65 5.87 -31.87
C LYS A 212 28.16 5.72 -31.79
N GLY A 213 28.69 5.08 -30.74
CA GLY A 213 30.12 4.97 -30.47
C GLY A 213 30.75 6.23 -29.87
N ASP A 214 29.94 7.24 -29.52
CA ASP A 214 30.42 8.47 -28.89
C ASP A 214 30.45 8.27 -27.36
N TYR A 215 31.57 7.68 -26.90
CA TYR A 215 31.75 7.25 -25.52
C TYR A 215 31.96 8.43 -24.57
N GLU A 216 32.71 9.45 -24.99
CA GLU A 216 32.93 10.68 -24.23
C GLU A 216 31.62 11.39 -23.93
N LYS A 217 30.76 11.58 -24.94
CA LYS A 217 29.46 12.22 -24.76
C LYS A 217 28.47 11.35 -23.99
N CYS A 218 28.58 10.03 -24.10
CA CYS A 218 27.83 9.11 -23.24
C CYS A 218 28.17 9.35 -21.76
N ILE A 219 29.47 9.42 -21.41
CA ILE A 219 29.91 9.70 -20.04
C ILE A 219 29.39 11.06 -19.58
N GLU A 220 29.50 12.10 -20.40
CA GLU A 220 29.01 13.46 -20.08
C GLU A 220 27.53 13.45 -19.68
N TYR A 221 26.67 12.78 -20.48
CA TYR A 221 25.25 12.67 -20.16
C TYR A 221 24.97 11.80 -18.93
N CYS A 222 25.73 10.73 -18.73
CA CYS A 222 25.61 9.91 -17.52
C CYS A 222 25.96 10.70 -16.25
N GLU A 223 26.93 11.62 -16.33
CA GLU A 223 27.32 12.51 -15.23
C GLU A 223 26.26 13.60 -14.97
N ARG A 224 25.72 14.21 -16.04
CA ARG A 224 24.60 15.15 -15.93
C ARG A 224 23.39 14.50 -15.28
N ALA A 225 23.03 13.29 -15.70
CA ALA A 225 21.95 12.51 -15.08
C ALA A 225 22.19 12.31 -13.58
N ASN A 226 23.36 11.75 -13.21
CA ASN A 226 23.69 11.45 -11.82
C ASN A 226 24.00 12.69 -10.97
N LYS A 227 24.11 13.89 -11.56
CA LYS A 227 24.15 15.16 -10.83
C LYS A 227 22.74 15.59 -10.42
N GLU A 228 21.74 15.35 -11.26
CA GLU A 228 20.32 15.66 -10.99
C GLU A 228 19.70 14.65 -10.00
N PHE A 229 19.90 13.36 -10.26
CA PHE A 229 19.40 12.27 -9.43
C PHE A 229 20.24 11.00 -9.65
N LYS A 230 20.66 10.34 -8.56
CA LYS A 230 21.49 9.13 -8.65
C LYS A 230 20.68 7.94 -9.16
N LEU A 231 20.97 7.49 -10.38
CA LEU A 231 20.31 6.38 -11.04
C LEU A 231 21.31 5.23 -11.23
N GLY A 232 21.05 4.11 -10.56
CA GLY A 232 21.95 2.93 -10.62
C GLY A 232 22.17 2.40 -12.04
N TRP A 233 21.13 2.34 -12.88
CA TRP A 233 21.26 1.89 -14.27
C TRP A 233 22.10 2.87 -15.12
N VAL A 234 22.06 4.18 -14.83
CA VAL A 234 22.89 5.16 -15.53
C VAL A 234 24.36 5.00 -15.13
N LEU A 235 24.63 4.71 -13.84
CA LEU A 235 25.98 4.35 -13.41
C LEU A 235 26.45 3.06 -14.08
N ALA A 236 25.59 2.04 -14.21
CA ALA A 236 25.94 0.81 -14.93
C ALA A 236 26.31 1.09 -16.40
N ASN A 237 25.56 1.96 -17.09
CA ASN A 237 25.90 2.39 -18.45
C ASN A 237 27.25 3.11 -18.51
N LYS A 238 27.52 4.03 -17.55
CA LYS A 238 28.83 4.71 -17.45
C LYS A 238 29.96 3.70 -17.24
N GLY A 239 29.77 2.72 -16.36
CA GLY A 239 30.74 1.65 -16.12
C GLY A 239 31.03 0.84 -17.38
N LEU A 240 30.00 0.47 -18.14
CA LEU A 240 30.16 -0.24 -19.41
C LEU A 240 30.98 0.59 -20.42
N VAL A 241 30.68 1.87 -20.53
CA VAL A 241 31.41 2.79 -21.43
C VAL A 241 32.88 2.90 -21.02
N GLN A 242 33.17 2.99 -19.71
CA GLN A 242 34.54 2.99 -19.21
C GLN A 242 35.30 1.71 -19.57
N LEU A 243 34.68 0.53 -19.49
CA LEU A 243 35.30 -0.72 -20.00
C LEU A 243 35.59 -0.63 -21.50
N MET A 244 34.64 -0.12 -22.30
CA MET A 244 34.81 0.03 -23.74
C MET A 244 36.00 0.94 -24.08
N MET A 245 36.27 1.94 -23.23
CA MET A 245 37.41 2.84 -23.32
C MET A 245 38.70 2.33 -22.67
N ASN A 246 38.76 1.08 -22.20
CA ASN A 246 39.89 0.49 -21.45
C ASN A 246 40.21 1.20 -20.12
N LYS A 247 39.22 1.84 -19.48
CA LYS A 247 39.33 2.50 -18.17
C LYS A 247 38.86 1.58 -17.05
N GLU A 248 39.52 0.43 -16.93
CA GLU A 248 39.07 -0.68 -16.08
C GLU A 248 38.90 -0.30 -14.61
N SER A 249 39.90 0.35 -14.00
CA SER A 249 39.83 0.76 -12.59
C SER A 249 38.67 1.70 -12.30
N GLU A 250 38.38 2.65 -13.20
CA GLU A 250 37.25 3.55 -13.06
C GLU A 250 35.90 2.83 -13.25
N ALA A 251 35.87 1.87 -14.19
CA ALA A 251 34.69 1.06 -14.46
C ALA A 251 34.29 0.24 -13.22
N PHE A 252 35.26 -0.42 -12.56
CA PHE A 252 34.99 -1.19 -11.35
C PHE A 252 34.34 -0.36 -10.25
N GLU A 253 34.91 0.80 -9.93
CA GLU A 253 34.35 1.72 -8.93
C GLU A 253 32.95 2.17 -9.31
N THR A 254 32.73 2.47 -10.60
CA THR A 254 31.43 2.91 -11.11
C THR A 254 30.39 1.79 -11.02
N TYR A 255 30.76 0.55 -11.34
CA TYR A 255 29.88 -0.62 -11.22
C TYR A 255 29.55 -0.95 -9.76
N ILE A 256 30.49 -0.85 -8.83
CA ILE A 256 30.23 -1.04 -7.39
C ILE A 256 29.19 -0.04 -6.90
N ASN A 257 29.32 1.23 -7.30
CA ASN A 257 28.36 2.27 -6.99
C ASN A 257 26.99 2.01 -7.64
N ALA A 258 26.95 1.55 -8.90
CA ALA A 258 25.73 1.15 -9.60
C ALA A 258 24.98 0.05 -8.85
N ILE A 259 25.67 -1.05 -8.56
CA ILE A 259 25.15 -2.23 -7.86
C ILE A 259 24.62 -1.85 -6.48
N THR A 260 25.34 -1.01 -5.73
CA THR A 260 24.94 -0.54 -4.40
C THR A 260 23.62 0.24 -4.41
N LEU A 261 23.34 0.97 -5.49
CA LEU A 261 22.05 1.62 -5.69
C LEU A 261 20.98 0.66 -6.19
N ILE A 262 21.32 -0.26 -7.09
CA ILE A 262 20.37 -1.19 -7.72
C ILE A 262 19.83 -2.19 -6.69
N LYS A 263 20.66 -2.72 -5.80
CA LYS A 263 20.23 -3.70 -4.78
C LYS A 263 19.15 -3.19 -3.82
N LYS A 264 19.00 -1.87 -3.71
CA LYS A 264 17.98 -1.23 -2.86
C LYS A 264 16.63 -1.07 -3.59
N GLN A 265 16.54 -1.43 -4.86
CA GLN A 265 15.36 -1.26 -5.70
C GLN A 265 14.47 -2.52 -5.69
N PRO A 266 13.13 -2.38 -5.77
CA PRO A 266 12.23 -3.53 -5.78
C PRO A 266 12.46 -4.53 -6.92
N ASN A 267 12.99 -4.07 -8.06
CA ASN A 267 13.26 -4.86 -9.26
C ASN A 267 14.76 -5.11 -9.49
N SER A 268 15.55 -5.16 -8.42
CA SER A 268 17.02 -5.25 -8.48
C SER A 268 17.53 -6.43 -9.32
N GLN A 269 16.98 -7.64 -9.11
CA GLN A 269 17.35 -8.85 -9.83
C GLN A 269 17.23 -8.71 -11.36
N TYR A 270 16.13 -8.12 -11.82
CA TYR A 270 15.92 -7.86 -13.25
C TYR A 270 16.99 -6.91 -13.81
N ILE A 271 17.29 -5.82 -13.10
CA ILE A 271 18.27 -4.82 -13.56
C ILE A 271 19.68 -5.44 -13.60
N LEU A 272 20.06 -6.21 -12.58
CA LEU A 272 21.36 -6.90 -12.53
C LEU A 272 21.51 -7.90 -13.69
N ASN A 273 20.45 -8.61 -14.06
CA ASN A 273 20.46 -9.49 -15.24
C ASN A 273 20.62 -8.71 -16.55
N GLU A 274 19.98 -7.55 -16.70
CA GLU A 274 20.18 -6.68 -17.88
C GLU A 274 21.63 -6.18 -17.97
N MET A 275 22.26 -5.83 -16.85
CA MET A 275 23.68 -5.45 -16.83
C MET A 275 24.60 -6.54 -17.36
N ILE A 276 24.34 -7.81 -17.00
CA ILE A 276 25.09 -8.96 -17.54
C ILE A 276 24.89 -9.04 -19.06
N LYS A 277 23.65 -8.92 -19.54
CA LYS A 277 23.35 -8.95 -20.99
C LYS A 277 24.06 -7.83 -21.75
N ASP A 278 24.12 -6.62 -21.19
CA ASP A 278 24.80 -5.49 -21.81
C ASP A 278 26.31 -5.72 -21.89
N ILE A 279 26.92 -6.30 -20.84
CA ILE A 279 28.34 -6.69 -20.87
C ILE A 279 28.59 -7.80 -21.91
N ASP A 280 27.73 -8.81 -21.98
CA ASP A 280 27.84 -9.88 -22.98
C ASP A 280 27.73 -9.33 -24.41
N ASN A 281 26.83 -8.36 -24.63
CA ASN A 281 26.70 -7.68 -25.91
C ASN A 281 27.95 -6.85 -26.26
N ALA A 282 28.54 -6.16 -25.27
CA ALA A 282 29.80 -5.44 -25.47
C ALA A 282 30.95 -6.40 -25.84
N GLN A 283 31.05 -7.56 -25.18
CA GLN A 283 32.04 -8.59 -25.49
C GLN A 283 31.89 -9.17 -26.91
N LYS A 284 30.68 -9.23 -27.48
CA LYS A 284 30.49 -9.61 -28.89
C LYS A 284 31.15 -8.63 -29.86
N THR A 285 31.17 -7.34 -29.52
CA THR A 285 31.80 -6.29 -30.34
C THR A 285 33.30 -6.13 -30.06
N LYS A 286 33.71 -6.39 -28.81
CA LYS A 286 35.09 -6.30 -28.34
C LYS A 286 35.41 -7.52 -27.48
N PRO A 287 35.85 -8.65 -28.09
CA PRO A 287 36.05 -9.92 -27.38
C PRO A 287 36.99 -9.84 -26.17
N ASN A 288 38.03 -9.02 -26.27
CA ASN A 288 39.00 -8.79 -25.20
C ASN A 288 38.64 -7.53 -24.38
N LEU A 289 37.44 -7.52 -23.79
CA LEU A 289 36.99 -6.45 -22.91
C LEU A 289 37.50 -6.71 -21.48
N ASN A 290 38.66 -6.15 -21.14
CA ASN A 290 39.28 -6.30 -19.81
C ASN A 290 38.31 -5.83 -18.69
N GLY A 291 38.27 -6.57 -17.57
CA GLY A 291 37.40 -6.30 -16.42
C GLY A 291 35.96 -6.79 -16.57
N ALA A 292 35.51 -7.15 -17.77
CA ALA A 292 34.11 -7.53 -18.04
C ALA A 292 33.70 -8.81 -17.31
N ASN A 293 34.57 -9.81 -17.25
CA ASN A 293 34.27 -11.09 -16.61
C ASN A 293 34.22 -10.94 -15.09
N GLU A 294 35.14 -10.16 -14.53
CA GLU A 294 35.21 -9.84 -13.11
C GLU A 294 33.93 -9.14 -12.64
N ILE A 295 33.46 -8.12 -13.38
CA ILE A 295 32.21 -7.43 -13.06
C ILE A 295 31.02 -8.37 -13.14
N LYS A 296 30.94 -9.24 -14.17
CA LYS A 296 29.88 -10.25 -14.26
C LYS A 296 29.88 -11.19 -13.05
N GLN A 297 31.05 -11.65 -12.60
CA GLN A 297 31.15 -12.51 -11.41
C GLN A 297 30.68 -11.79 -10.13
N VAL A 298 31.00 -10.51 -9.97
CA VAL A 298 30.48 -9.70 -8.85
C VAL A 298 28.94 -9.63 -8.90
N ILE A 299 28.35 -9.38 -10.07
CA ILE A 299 26.90 -9.31 -10.24
C ILE A 299 26.25 -10.66 -9.93
N LEU A 300 26.81 -11.77 -10.45
CA LEU A 300 26.31 -13.13 -10.21
C LEU A 300 26.35 -13.51 -8.73
N THR A 301 27.41 -13.13 -8.01
CA THR A 301 27.54 -13.37 -6.57
C THR A 301 26.42 -12.69 -5.77
N ILE A 302 25.95 -11.52 -6.22
CA ILE A 302 24.87 -10.79 -5.56
C ILE A 302 23.52 -11.43 -5.88
N LEU A 303 23.34 -11.89 -7.11
CA LEU A 303 22.12 -12.58 -7.55
C LEU A 303 21.88 -13.91 -6.82
N THR A 304 22.94 -14.59 -6.35
CA THR A 304 22.82 -15.85 -5.59
C THR A 304 22.60 -15.66 -4.09
N GLN A 305 22.77 -14.45 -3.57
CA GLN A 305 22.56 -14.11 -2.15
C GLN A 305 21.15 -13.58 -1.84
N GLN A 306 20.32 -13.37 -2.86
CA GLN A 306 18.93 -12.90 -2.75
C GLN A 306 17.95 -14.07 -2.84
#